data_AF-A0A940R5F1-F1
#
_entry.id   AF-A0A940R5F1-F1
#
_cell.length_a   1.000
_cell.length_b   1.000
_cell.length_c   1.000
_cell.angle_alpha   90.00
_cell.angle_beta   90.00
_cell.angle_gamma   90.00
#
_symmetry.space_group_name_H-M   'P 1'
#
loop_
_entity.id
_entity.type
_entity.pdbx_description
1 polymer ?
#
loop_
_entity_poly.entity_id
_entity_poly.type
_entity_poly.pdbx_seq_one_letter_code
_entity_poly.pdbx_strand_id
1 'polypeptide(L)'
;MRPEYFRIAATKTEDAEAIQQLRELEALATDFVQAEDSFAERIHAIKAKRGEPPVKLRKPQREQLAALDEDRRALDVQTAKDFEQLDSAQAIVWALHYALSNDLSRAAGYLKFYHPDERPLGEEMIALKKAMHERMQHFLDRYPAQESEAG
;
A
#
# COMPACT_ATOMS: atom_id res chain seq x y z
N MET A 1 -1.72 0.19 1.40
CA MET A 1 -1.72 1.54 0.78
C MET A 1 -3.06 1.71 0.09
N ARG A 2 -3.84 2.76 0.37
CA ARG A 2 -5.18 2.92 -0.24
C ARG A 2 -5.15 3.97 -1.37
N PRO A 3 -5.81 3.72 -2.52
CA PRO A 3 -5.91 4.70 -3.61
C PRO A 3 -6.48 6.05 -3.17
N GLU A 4 -7.43 6.01 -2.23
CA GLU A 4 -8.08 7.19 -1.68
C GLU A 4 -7.11 8.20 -1.06
N TYR A 5 -5.98 7.75 -0.51
CA TYR A 5 -5.00 8.65 0.10
C TYR A 5 -4.35 9.57 -0.95
N PHE A 6 -4.12 9.06 -2.17
CA PHE A 6 -3.60 9.86 -3.28
C PHE A 6 -4.67 10.77 -3.88
N ARG A 7 -5.95 10.36 -3.86
CA ARG A 7 -7.07 11.25 -4.20
C ARG A 7 -7.16 12.42 -3.23
N ILE A 8 -7.03 12.17 -1.92
CA ILE A 8 -6.98 13.23 -0.90
C ILE A 8 -5.78 14.14 -1.14
N ALA A 9 -4.59 13.58 -1.38
CA ALA A 9 -3.41 14.40 -1.71
C ALA A 9 -3.63 15.29 -2.94
N ALA A 10 -4.34 14.81 -3.97
CA ALA A 10 -4.62 15.59 -5.18
C ALA A 10 -5.57 16.76 -4.93
N THR A 11 -6.37 16.77 -3.86
CA THR A 11 -7.18 17.94 -3.48
C THR A 11 -6.37 19.02 -2.74
N LYS A 12 -5.11 18.72 -2.38
CA LYS A 12 -4.20 19.59 -1.62
C LYS A 12 -3.16 20.28 -2.49
N THR A 13 -3.37 20.32 -3.80
CA THR A 13 -2.50 21.02 -4.75
C THR A 13 -3.33 21.50 -5.95
N GLU A 14 -2.95 22.63 -6.52
CA GLU A 14 -3.54 23.17 -7.77
C GLU A 14 -2.64 22.91 -8.99
N ASP A 15 -1.42 22.41 -8.78
CA ASP A 15 -0.50 22.09 -9.87
C ASP A 15 -0.97 20.87 -10.66
N ALA A 16 -1.28 21.08 -11.95
CA ALA A 16 -1.74 20.04 -12.86
C ALA A 16 -0.74 18.89 -13.04
N GLU A 17 0.57 19.17 -13.01
CA GLU A 17 1.59 18.13 -13.11
C GLU A 17 1.64 17.31 -11.81
N ALA A 18 1.55 17.96 -10.65
CA ALA A 18 1.49 17.27 -9.37
C ALA A 18 0.24 16.37 -9.27
N ILE A 19 -0.92 16.87 -9.72
CA ILE A 19 -2.17 16.11 -9.80
C ILE A 19 -1.99 14.88 -10.69
N GLN A 20 -1.33 15.01 -11.84
CA GLN A 20 -1.09 13.88 -12.75
C GLN A 20 -0.18 12.81 -12.10
N GLN A 21 0.88 13.22 -11.40
CA GLN A 21 1.75 12.31 -10.66
C GLN A 21 0.99 11.56 -9.56
N LEU A 22 0.09 12.25 -8.84
CA LEU A 22 -0.75 11.65 -7.79
C LEU A 22 -1.76 10.66 -8.36
N ARG A 23 -2.29 10.90 -9.56
CA ARG A 23 -3.16 9.92 -10.26
C ARG A 23 -2.42 8.67 -10.69
N GLU A 24 -1.16 8.78 -11.08
CA GLU A 24 -0.35 7.60 -11.39
C GLU A 24 -0.02 6.81 -10.12
N LEU A 25 0.23 7.49 -9.00
CA LEU A 25 0.34 6.85 -7.69
C LEU A 25 -0.96 6.18 -7.24
N GLU A 26 -2.12 6.81 -7.49
CA GLU A 26 -3.44 6.21 -7.25
C GLU A 26 -3.62 4.92 -8.05
N ALA A 27 -3.22 4.90 -9.33
CA ALA A 27 -3.28 3.71 -10.17
C ALA A 27 -2.40 2.57 -9.60
N LEU A 28 -1.15 2.87 -9.22
CA LEU A 28 -0.26 1.88 -8.58
C LEU A 28 -0.83 1.34 -7.26
N ALA A 29 -1.47 2.20 -6.45
CA ALA A 29 -2.13 1.78 -5.23
C ALA A 29 -3.36 0.90 -5.51
N THR A 30 -4.04 1.13 -6.63
CA THR A 30 -5.18 0.32 -7.07
C THR A 30 -4.70 -1.07 -7.47
N ASP A 31 -3.65 -1.17 -8.28
CA ASP A 31 -3.03 -2.43 -8.66
C ASP A 31 -2.54 -3.20 -7.42
N PHE A 32 -1.95 -2.49 -6.45
CA PHE A 32 -1.52 -3.07 -5.19
C PHE A 32 -2.70 -3.66 -4.39
N VAL A 33 -3.80 -2.93 -4.23
CA VAL A 33 -4.99 -3.43 -3.51
C VAL A 33 -5.60 -4.64 -4.22
N GLN A 34 -5.69 -4.62 -5.55
CA GLN A 34 -6.17 -5.78 -6.32
C GLN A 34 -5.27 -7.01 -6.14
N ALA A 35 -3.95 -6.81 -6.11
CA ALA A 35 -3.00 -7.87 -5.84
C ALA A 35 -3.15 -8.42 -4.41
N GLU A 36 -3.36 -7.56 -3.40
CA GLU A 36 -3.66 -7.98 -2.02
C GLU A 36 -4.95 -8.79 -1.93
N ASP A 37 -6.04 -8.29 -2.51
CA ASP A 37 -7.37 -8.91 -2.41
C ASP A 37 -7.42 -10.29 -3.08
N SER A 38 -6.66 -10.47 -4.18
CA SER A 38 -6.55 -11.75 -4.89
C SER A 38 -5.46 -12.68 -4.35
N PHE A 39 -4.58 -12.21 -3.46
CA PHE A 39 -3.37 -12.93 -3.04
C PHE A 39 -3.67 -14.31 -2.46
N ALA A 40 -4.61 -14.40 -1.52
CA ALA A 40 -4.95 -15.64 -0.85
C ALA A 40 -5.54 -16.69 -1.80
N GLU A 41 -6.40 -16.26 -2.73
CA GLU A 41 -6.97 -17.12 -3.76
C GLU A 41 -5.88 -17.67 -4.68
N ARG A 42 -4.95 -16.81 -5.12
CA ARG A 42 -3.83 -17.19 -5.98
C ARG A 42 -2.91 -18.21 -5.28
N ILE A 43 -2.62 -18.02 -3.99
CA ILE A 43 -1.88 -19.01 -3.19
C ILE A 43 -2.62 -20.34 -3.12
N HIS A 44 -3.93 -20.32 -2.85
CA HIS A 44 -4.74 -21.55 -2.83
C HIS A 44 -4.76 -22.28 -4.18
N ALA A 45 -4.84 -21.54 -5.29
CA ALA A 45 -4.80 -22.11 -6.62
C ALA A 45 -3.45 -22.79 -6.91
N ILE A 46 -2.33 -22.18 -6.49
CA ILE A 46 -1.01 -22.79 -6.61
C ILE A 46 -0.91 -24.06 -5.76
N LYS A 47 -1.35 -24.02 -4.49
CA LYS A 47 -1.39 -25.18 -3.59
C LYS A 47 -2.22 -26.33 -4.16
N ALA A 48 -3.40 -26.03 -4.70
CA ALA A 48 -4.28 -27.01 -5.31
C ALA A 48 -3.61 -27.71 -6.51
N LYS A 49 -2.86 -26.97 -7.35
CA LYS A 49 -2.08 -27.55 -8.46
C LYS A 49 -1.01 -28.53 -8.00
N ARG A 50 -0.48 -28.36 -6.78
CA ARG A 50 0.48 -29.27 -6.14
C ARG A 50 -0.20 -30.45 -5.39
N GLY A 51 -1.53 -30.51 -5.36
CA GLY A 51 -2.28 -31.50 -4.60
C GLY A 51 -2.32 -31.24 -3.09
N GLU A 52 -1.94 -30.03 -2.64
CA GLU A 52 -2.04 -29.66 -1.23
C GLU A 52 -3.48 -29.32 -0.86
N PRO A 53 -3.97 -29.79 0.30
CA PRO A 53 -5.31 -29.44 0.77
C PRO A 53 -5.39 -27.95 1.13
N PRO A 54 -6.56 -27.30 0.99
CA PRO A 54 -6.74 -25.90 1.36
C PRO A 54 -6.53 -25.71 2.87
N VAL A 55 -6.04 -24.54 3.25
CA VAL A 55 -5.85 -24.18 4.66
C VAL A 55 -7.21 -24.09 5.35
N LYS A 56 -7.45 -24.98 6.30
CA LYS A 56 -8.68 -24.98 7.11
C LYS A 56 -8.45 -24.23 8.41
N LEU A 57 -8.97 -23.01 8.49
CA LEU A 57 -8.99 -22.22 9.72
C LEU A 57 -10.06 -22.74 10.67
N ARG A 58 -9.74 -22.81 11.97
CA ARG A 58 -10.71 -23.08 13.03
C ARG A 58 -11.62 -21.87 13.25
N LYS A 59 -12.80 -22.08 13.87
CA LYS A 59 -13.76 -20.99 14.14
C LYS A 59 -13.11 -19.77 14.83
N PRO A 60 -12.32 -19.92 15.92
CA PRO A 60 -11.70 -18.77 16.59
C PRO A 60 -10.71 -18.00 15.70
N GLN A 61 -9.99 -18.69 14.80
CA GLN A 61 -9.06 -18.05 13.89
C GLN A 61 -9.78 -17.22 12.83
N ARG A 62 -10.93 -17.71 12.34
CA ARG A 62 -11.76 -16.94 11.40
C ARG A 62 -12.35 -15.69 12.06
N GLU A 63 -12.83 -15.82 13.30
CA GLU A 63 -13.33 -14.69 14.08
C GLU A 63 -12.23 -13.66 14.33
N GLN A 64 -11.02 -14.11 14.68
CA GLN A 64 -9.87 -13.24 14.86
C GLN A 64 -9.49 -12.51 13.56
N LEU A 65 -9.46 -13.20 12.41
CA LEU A 65 -9.17 -12.55 11.13
C LEU A 65 -10.25 -11.53 10.73
N ALA A 66 -11.52 -11.82 11.03
CA ALA A 66 -12.61 -10.88 10.78
C ALA A 66 -12.48 -9.62 11.65
N ALA A 67 -12.14 -9.77 12.94
CA ALA A 67 -11.89 -8.63 13.83
C ALA A 67 -10.69 -7.79 13.37
N LEU A 68 -9.59 -8.43 12.96
CA LEU A 68 -8.42 -7.71 12.41
C LEU A 68 -8.76 -6.95 11.12
N ASP A 69 -9.63 -7.50 10.26
CA ASP A 69 -10.09 -6.79 9.06
C ASP A 69 -10.99 -5.60 9.40
N GLU A 70 -11.84 -5.72 10.42
CA GLU A 70 -12.64 -4.61 10.94
C GLU A 70 -11.76 -3.49 11.51
N ASP A 71 -10.78 -3.84 12.35
CA ASP A 71 -9.80 -2.90 12.90
C ASP A 71 -9.03 -2.18 11.78
N ARG A 72 -8.60 -2.92 10.76
CA ARG A 72 -7.94 -2.36 9.57
C ARG A 72 -8.81 -1.33 8.87
N ARG A 73 -10.08 -1.65 8.62
CA ARG A 73 -11.01 -0.71 7.96
C ARG A 73 -11.24 0.54 8.80
N ALA A 74 -11.38 0.40 10.12
CA ALA A 74 -11.51 1.54 11.03
C ALA A 74 -10.27 2.45 10.99
N LEU A 75 -9.06 1.85 11.00
CA LEU A 75 -7.81 2.59 10.86
C LEU A 75 -7.68 3.26 9.49
N ASP A 76 -8.10 2.61 8.42
CA ASP A 76 -8.07 3.20 7.07
C ASP A 76 -8.95 4.46 7.00
N VAL A 77 -10.15 4.41 7.59
CA VAL A 77 -11.07 5.55 7.68
C VAL A 77 -10.49 6.67 8.54
N GLN A 78 -9.88 6.34 9.68
CA GLN A 78 -9.25 7.35 10.53
C GLN A 78 -8.05 8.01 9.81
N THR A 79 -7.22 7.21 9.14
CA THR A 79 -6.06 7.70 8.39
C THR A 79 -6.49 8.64 7.25
N ALA A 80 -7.58 8.32 6.55
CA ALA A 80 -8.14 9.21 5.53
C ALA A 80 -8.53 10.58 6.12
N LYS A 81 -9.23 10.58 7.27
CA LYS A 81 -9.57 11.82 7.99
C LYS A 81 -8.33 12.60 8.42
N ASP A 82 -7.31 11.91 8.93
CA ASP A 82 -6.07 12.56 9.35
C ASP A 82 -5.36 13.23 8.16
N PHE A 83 -5.36 12.59 6.98
CA PHE A 83 -4.83 13.20 5.75
C PHE A 83 -5.68 14.36 5.24
N GLU A 84 -7.00 14.32 5.41
CA GLU A 84 -7.86 15.47 5.10
C GLU A 84 -7.51 16.71 5.94
N GLN A 85 -6.95 16.52 7.15
CA GLN A 85 -6.49 17.63 8.00
C GLN A 85 -5.09 18.16 7.65
N LEU A 86 -4.33 17.48 6.79
CA LEU A 86 -3.01 17.97 6.37
C LEU A 86 -3.14 19.10 5.34
N ASP A 87 -2.21 20.04 5.41
CA ASP A 87 -2.26 21.27 4.60
C ASP A 87 -1.75 21.09 3.17
N SER A 88 -0.97 20.04 2.90
CA SER A 88 -0.30 19.88 1.59
C SER A 88 -0.29 18.44 1.09
N ALA A 89 -0.27 18.30 -0.24
CA ALA A 89 -0.08 17.01 -0.90
C ALA A 89 1.25 16.35 -0.51
N GLN A 90 2.30 17.18 -0.36
CA GLN A 90 3.64 16.74 0.03
C GLN A 90 3.62 16.07 1.41
N ALA A 91 2.93 16.64 2.40
CA ALA A 91 2.87 16.08 3.75
C ALA A 91 2.23 14.68 3.76
N ILE A 92 1.16 14.50 2.98
CA ILE A 92 0.49 13.21 2.80
C ILE A 92 1.45 12.21 2.13
N VAL A 93 2.03 12.58 0.99
CA VAL A 93 2.95 11.69 0.24
C VAL A 93 4.16 11.33 1.09
N TRP A 94 4.68 12.25 1.90
CA TRP A 94 5.79 11.99 2.80
C TRP A 94 5.43 10.96 3.88
N ALA A 95 4.26 11.12 4.53
CA ALA A 95 3.81 10.16 5.53
C ALA A 95 3.65 8.75 4.95
N LEU A 96 3.08 8.66 3.74
CA LEU A 96 2.92 7.41 3.00
C LEU A 96 4.26 6.79 2.60
N HIS A 97 5.20 7.61 2.10
CA HIS A 97 6.54 7.19 1.73
C HIS A 97 7.30 6.63 2.94
N TYR A 98 7.25 7.33 4.07
CA TYR A 98 7.90 6.90 5.32
C TYR A 98 7.32 5.56 5.83
N ALA A 99 5.99 5.41 5.82
CA ALA A 99 5.34 4.16 6.20
C ALA A 99 5.77 3.00 5.29
N LEU A 100 5.84 3.23 3.97
CA LEU A 100 6.21 2.20 3.00
C LEU A 100 7.69 1.83 3.06
N SER A 101 8.59 2.78 3.33
CA SER A 101 10.02 2.52 3.51
C SER A 101 10.29 1.53 4.65
N ASN A 102 9.60 1.72 5.78
CA ASN A 102 9.65 0.83 6.94
C ASN A 102 9.11 -0.58 6.64
N ASP A 103 8.13 -0.70 5.74
CA ASP A 103 7.58 -1.99 5.32
C ASP A 103 8.50 -2.71 4.31
N LEU A 104 9.01 -1.99 3.30
CA LEU A 104 9.89 -2.53 2.27
C LEU A 104 11.17 -3.17 2.83
N SER A 105 11.75 -2.57 3.87
CA SER A 105 12.94 -3.13 4.56
C SER A 105 12.70 -4.55 5.09
N ARG A 106 11.45 -4.87 5.45
CA ARG A 106 11.04 -6.18 6.00
C ARG A 106 10.51 -7.12 4.92
N ALA A 107 9.83 -6.58 3.91
CA ALA A 107 9.11 -7.34 2.89
C ALA A 107 9.97 -8.39 2.17
N ALA A 108 11.18 -8.03 1.76
CA ALA A 108 12.11 -8.95 1.09
C ALA A 108 12.53 -10.13 1.99
N GLY A 109 12.59 -9.92 3.31
CA GLY A 109 12.91 -10.95 4.28
C GLY A 109 11.87 -12.06 4.37
N TYR A 110 10.62 -11.80 3.96
CA TYR A 110 9.56 -12.79 3.98
C TYR A 110 9.65 -13.81 2.82
N LEU A 111 10.27 -13.45 1.70
CA LEU A 111 10.38 -14.33 0.52
C LEU A 111 11.04 -15.67 0.84
N LYS A 112 11.94 -15.73 1.82
CA LYS A 112 12.60 -16.97 2.24
C LYS A 112 11.64 -18.01 2.84
N PHE A 113 10.43 -17.61 3.22
CA PHE A 113 9.40 -18.49 3.77
C PHE A 113 8.39 -18.95 2.71
N TYR A 114 8.47 -18.43 1.48
CA TYR A 114 7.56 -18.79 0.41
C TYR A 114 8.00 -20.11 -0.22
N HIS A 115 7.03 -20.92 -0.64
CA HIS A 115 7.33 -22.04 -1.53
C HIS A 115 7.88 -21.49 -2.87
N PRO A 116 8.80 -22.18 -3.57
CA PRO A 116 9.33 -21.73 -4.86
C PRO A 116 8.26 -21.30 -5.87
N ASP A 117 7.16 -22.04 -5.99
CA ASP A 117 6.06 -21.69 -6.91
C ASP A 117 5.21 -20.49 -6.44
N GLU A 118 5.24 -20.14 -5.16
CA GLU A 118 4.52 -19.00 -4.58
C GLU A 118 5.38 -17.74 -4.58
N ARG A 119 6.70 -17.91 -4.64
CA ARG A 119 7.68 -16.82 -4.61
C ARG A 119 7.43 -15.73 -5.65
N PRO A 120 7.04 -16.03 -6.91
CA PRO A 120 6.69 -14.99 -7.89
C PRO A 120 5.56 -14.06 -7.42
N LEU A 121 4.58 -14.57 -6.65
CA LEU A 121 3.53 -13.74 -6.07
C LEU A 121 4.08 -12.79 -5.01
N GLY A 122 4.99 -13.27 -4.16
CA GLY A 122 5.67 -12.41 -3.18
C GLY A 122 6.52 -11.34 -3.85
N GLU A 123 7.22 -11.69 -4.94
CA GLU A 123 8.05 -10.77 -5.71
C GLU A 123 7.21 -9.70 -6.42
N GLU A 124 6.05 -10.05 -6.98
CA GLU A 124 5.07 -9.11 -7.54
C GLU A 124 4.62 -8.07 -6.50
N MET A 125 4.24 -8.52 -5.31
CA MET A 125 3.83 -7.61 -4.22
C MET A 125 4.94 -6.64 -3.82
N ILE A 126 6.19 -7.12 -3.76
CA ILE A 126 7.35 -6.29 -3.45
C ILE A 126 7.63 -5.30 -4.60
N ALA A 127 7.50 -5.72 -5.85
CA ALA A 127 7.70 -4.87 -7.01
C ALA A 127 6.71 -3.70 -7.02
N LEU A 128 5.42 -3.95 -6.75
CA LEU A 128 4.40 -2.90 -6.63
C LEU A 128 4.74 -1.90 -5.51
N LYS A 129 5.14 -2.41 -4.34
CA LYS A 129 5.59 -1.55 -3.22
C LYS A 129 6.81 -0.70 -3.59
N LYS A 130 7.81 -1.27 -4.28
CA LYS A 130 8.99 -0.53 -4.74
C LYS A 130 8.63 0.55 -5.75
N ALA A 131 7.80 0.23 -6.74
CA ALA A 131 7.33 1.20 -7.73
C ALA A 131 6.60 2.37 -7.07
N MET A 132 5.71 2.10 -6.12
CA MET A 132 5.05 3.16 -5.32
C MET A 132 6.07 3.99 -4.53
N HIS A 133 7.02 3.35 -3.85
CA HIS A 133 8.05 4.05 -3.06
C HIS A 133 8.90 4.97 -3.93
N GLU A 134 9.44 4.47 -5.03
CA GLU A 134 10.26 5.23 -5.98
C GLU A 134 9.46 6.40 -6.58
N ARG A 135 8.19 6.19 -6.92
CA ARG A 135 7.33 7.24 -7.48
C ARG A 135 6.99 8.31 -6.44
N MET A 136 6.76 7.92 -5.18
CA MET A 136 6.58 8.88 -4.09
C MET A 136 7.86 9.67 -3.81
N GLN A 137 9.04 9.03 -3.83
CA GLN A 137 10.31 9.73 -3.70
C GLN A 137 10.49 10.77 -4.82
N HIS A 138 10.24 10.39 -6.08
CA HIS A 138 10.30 11.33 -7.20
C HIS A 138 9.32 12.51 -7.05
N PHE A 139 8.11 12.25 -6.55
CA PHE A 139 7.16 13.31 -6.23
C PHE A 139 7.73 14.27 -5.16
N LEU A 140 8.28 13.73 -4.07
CA LEU A 140 8.84 14.53 -2.97
C LEU A 140 10.07 15.36 -3.40
N ASP A 141 10.91 14.81 -4.28
CA ASP A 141 12.08 15.51 -4.82
C ASP A 141 11.67 16.68 -5.73
N ARG A 142 10.58 16.51 -6.49
CA ARG A 142 10.06 17.54 -7.40
C ARG A 142 9.23 18.61 -6.68
N TYR A 143 8.53 18.21 -5.63
CA TYR A 143 7.63 19.06 -4.84
C TYR A 143 8.09 19.10 -3.38
N PRO A 144 9.27 19.70 -3.10
CA PRO A 144 9.76 19.81 -1.73
C PRO A 144 8.80 20.65 -0.88
N ALA A 145 8.81 20.42 0.43
CA ALA A 145 8.11 21.30 1.35
C ALA A 145 8.62 22.73 1.14
N GLN A 146 7.70 23.67 0.90
CA GLN A 146 8.07 25.08 0.94
C GLN A 146 8.48 25.37 2.38
N GLU A 147 9.76 25.66 2.61
CA GLU A 147 10.19 26.21 3.88
C GLU A 147 9.40 27.51 4.06
N SER A 148 8.45 27.51 4.98
CA SER A 148 7.87 28.75 5.47
C SER A 148 9.04 29.56 6.00
N GLU A 149 9.51 30.54 5.22
CA GLU A 149 10.38 31.59 5.74
C GLU A 149 9.65 32.16 6.96
N ALA A 150 10.13 31.80 8.15
CA ALA A 150 9.68 32.39 9.39
C ALA A 150 9.98 33.88 9.26
N GLY A 151 8.91 34.68 9.23
CA GLY A 151 8.95 36.13 9.08
C GLY A 151 9.69 36.86 10.19
#